data_AF-A3CKC4-F1
#
_entry.id   AF-A3CKC4-F1
#
_cell.length_a   1.000
_cell.length_b   1.000
_cell.length_c   1.000
_cell.angle_alpha   90.00
_cell.angle_beta   90.00
_cell.angle_gamma   90.00
#
_symmetry.space_group_name_H-M   'P 1'
#
loop_
_entity.id
_entity.type
_entity.pdbx_description
1 polymer ?
#
loop_
_entity_poly.entity_id
_entity_poly.type
_entity_poly.pdbx_seq_one_letter_code
_entity_poly.pdbx_strand_id
1 'polypeptide(L)'
;MAIVPSCFSKDYYQSFYMSRLHPSRSFPFRLNGLYEISYQNEADFLLVGRELSQLEKDILVFIARFRNVQKLHIQKEMGSNVSGKRIEKAVQKLCQYFLIETWEFPRQDKPEVSAAAYSISQNGYRLLRYFQLIEQQEYYKQENLFEDDLYQPLRFWKIVDTYQIFKLSAHYKGFLPQKMLAPQPYTIKQTKKKTNSLGEEKKTQTERQIFLRQALLQGELLFENPRLQYVFDLYPLVTEADLEELLLILQHWSVLEDPYRYLVLIVDSWDRVEEVSHKYDLSAYEANILFFDLDSAQHEDLQSSLYQFDADSRSYSLLPFKLRIQ
;
A
#
# COMPACT_ATOMS: atom_id res chain seq x y z
N MET A 1 -21.37 -2.34 -1.38
CA MET A 1 -20.95 -1.10 -2.06
C MET A 1 -19.76 -1.50 -2.91
N ALA A 2 -19.83 -1.35 -4.23
CA ALA A 2 -18.68 -1.68 -5.09
C ALA A 2 -17.55 -0.68 -4.78
N ILE A 3 -16.40 -1.19 -4.36
CA ILE A 3 -15.20 -0.38 -4.17
C ILE A 3 -14.59 -0.23 -5.55
N VAL A 4 -14.58 0.99 -6.11
CA VAL A 4 -13.87 1.26 -7.36
C VAL A 4 -12.42 1.57 -7.00
N PRO A 5 -11.45 0.66 -7.21
CA PRO A 5 -10.05 0.92 -6.91
C PRO A 5 -9.44 1.98 -7.82
N SER A 6 -8.36 2.57 -7.34
CA SER A 6 -7.46 3.45 -8.09
C SER A 6 -6.66 2.60 -9.09
N CYS A 7 -7.27 2.36 -10.26
CA CYS A 7 -6.61 1.76 -11.41
C CYS A 7 -6.21 2.87 -12.38
N PHE A 8 -4.96 2.87 -12.84
CA PHE A 8 -4.43 3.92 -13.70
C PHE A 8 -3.82 3.40 -14.99
N SER A 9 -3.98 4.18 -16.06
CA SER A 9 -3.35 3.87 -17.35
C SER A 9 -1.86 4.17 -17.35
N LYS A 10 -1.12 3.53 -18.27
CA LYS A 10 0.30 3.79 -18.46
C LYS A 10 0.59 5.28 -18.78
N ASP A 11 -0.29 5.92 -19.55
CA ASP A 11 -0.18 7.34 -19.90
C ASP A 11 -0.39 8.27 -18.70
N TYR A 12 -1.29 7.87 -17.78
CA TYR A 12 -1.51 8.62 -16.55
C TYR A 12 -0.25 8.63 -15.69
N TYR A 13 0.46 7.50 -15.58
CA TYR A 13 1.73 7.44 -14.84
C TYR A 13 2.82 8.36 -15.42
N GLN A 14 2.87 8.52 -16.74
CA GLN A 14 3.87 9.39 -17.37
C GLN A 14 3.61 10.88 -17.13
N SER A 15 2.35 11.26 -16.93
CA SER A 15 1.92 12.64 -16.73
C SER A 15 1.54 12.97 -15.29
N PHE A 16 1.66 12.00 -14.37
CA PHE A 16 1.26 12.16 -12.98
C PHE A 16 2.13 13.21 -12.28
N TYR A 17 1.45 14.14 -11.62
CA TYR A 17 2.06 15.06 -10.68
C TYR A 17 1.10 15.31 -9.53
N MET A 18 1.65 15.70 -8.39
CA MET A 18 0.88 16.07 -7.22
C MET A 18 1.56 17.26 -6.55
N SER A 19 0.78 18.30 -6.24
CA SER A 19 1.26 19.50 -5.57
C SER A 19 0.67 19.61 -4.17
N ARG A 20 1.47 20.09 -3.24
CA ARG A 20 1.00 20.42 -1.90
C ARG A 20 0.24 21.74 -1.95
N LEU A 21 -0.96 21.76 -1.38
CA LEU A 21 -1.70 23.00 -1.17
C LEU A 21 -1.25 23.69 0.11
N HIS A 22 -1.03 25.00 0.01
CA HIS A 22 -0.75 25.82 1.18
C HIS A 22 -2.01 25.99 2.02
N PRO A 23 -1.92 25.84 3.36
CA PRO A 23 -3.04 26.12 4.24
C PRO A 23 -3.53 27.56 4.04
N SER A 24 -4.84 27.75 3.99
CA SER A 24 -5.45 29.09 3.90
C SER A 24 -5.31 29.91 5.19
N ARG A 25 -4.89 29.27 6.28
CA ARG A 25 -4.72 29.87 7.60
C ARG A 25 -3.24 30.01 7.92
N SER A 26 -2.88 31.05 8.67
CA SER A 26 -1.53 31.21 9.23
C SER A 26 -1.30 30.28 10.43
N PHE A 27 -0.05 29.87 10.61
CA PHE A 27 0.45 29.14 11.78
C PHE A 27 1.46 30.01 12.55
N PRO A 28 1.43 30.09 13.89
CA PRO A 28 0.45 29.50 14.81
C PRO A 28 -0.97 30.04 14.59
N PHE A 29 -1.98 29.35 15.12
CA PHE A 29 -3.39 29.69 14.88
C PHE A 29 -4.17 29.91 16.18
N ARG A 30 -5.25 30.70 16.12
CA ARG A 30 -6.12 30.91 17.29
C ARG A 30 -7.26 29.89 17.38
N LEU A 31 -7.29 29.04 18.39
CA LEU A 31 -8.41 28.16 18.67
C LEU A 31 -9.50 28.93 19.42
N ASN A 32 -10.73 28.90 18.88
CA ASN A 32 -11.91 29.57 19.44
C ASN A 32 -11.71 31.07 19.75
N GLY A 33 -10.76 31.72 19.06
CA GLY A 33 -10.40 33.13 19.26
C GLY A 33 -9.60 33.43 20.54
N LEU A 34 -9.38 32.43 21.41
CA LEU A 34 -8.85 32.62 22.77
C LEU A 34 -7.42 32.09 22.93
N TYR A 35 -7.14 30.89 22.39
CA TYR A 35 -5.88 30.19 22.63
C TYR A 35 -5.00 30.23 21.39
N GLU A 36 -3.75 30.67 21.53
CA GLU A 36 -2.76 30.54 20.46
C GLU A 36 -2.16 29.14 20.47
N ILE A 37 -2.32 28.41 19.38
CA ILE A 37 -1.86 27.02 19.21
C ILE A 37 -0.64 27.01 18.30
N SER A 38 0.47 26.54 18.86
CA SER A 38 1.75 26.38 18.16
C SER A 38 2.27 24.93 18.19
N TYR A 39 1.59 24.04 18.93
CA TYR A 39 1.99 22.64 19.16
C TYR A 39 3.39 22.49 19.78
N GLN A 40 3.86 23.53 20.48
CA GLN A 40 5.15 23.49 21.20
C GLN A 40 5.03 22.82 22.58
N ASN A 41 3.82 22.70 23.13
CA ASN A 41 3.58 22.16 24.46
C ASN A 41 2.42 21.12 24.45
N GLU A 42 2.33 20.30 25.49
CA GLU A 42 1.30 19.26 25.61
C GLU A 42 -0.14 19.81 25.76
N ALA A 43 -0.30 20.99 26.35
CA ALA A 43 -1.62 21.59 26.56
C ALA A 43 -2.29 21.96 25.23
N ASP A 44 -1.52 22.39 24.23
CA ASP A 44 -2.00 22.65 22.87
C ASP A 44 -2.66 21.38 22.26
N PHE A 45 -2.02 20.22 22.42
CA PHE A 45 -2.57 18.95 21.92
C PHE A 45 -3.85 18.58 22.66
N LEU A 46 -3.89 18.76 23.99
CA LEU A 46 -5.08 18.50 24.79
C LEU A 46 -6.25 19.39 24.37
N LEU A 47 -6.02 20.70 24.19
CA LEU A 47 -7.03 21.65 23.76
C LEU A 47 -7.59 21.30 22.39
N VAL A 48 -6.72 21.09 21.40
CA VAL A 48 -7.14 20.74 20.04
C VAL A 48 -7.87 19.40 20.01
N GLY A 49 -7.34 18.36 20.68
CA GLY A 49 -7.94 17.03 20.65
C GLY A 49 -9.29 16.91 21.35
N ARG A 50 -9.60 17.82 22.30
CA ARG A 50 -10.93 17.95 22.91
C ARG A 50 -11.96 18.57 21.95
N GLU A 51 -11.51 19.42 21.04
CA GLU A 51 -12.39 20.00 20.02
C GLU A 51 -12.70 19.02 18.88
N LEU A 52 -11.92 17.93 18.74
CA LEU A 52 -12.15 16.94 17.69
C LEU A 52 -13.30 15.98 18.06
N SER A 53 -14.25 15.84 17.13
CA SER A 53 -15.27 14.80 17.17
C SER A 53 -14.68 13.42 16.90
N GLN A 54 -15.44 12.36 17.20
CA GLN A 54 -14.99 10.98 16.92
C GLN A 54 -14.71 10.77 15.42
N LEU A 55 -15.57 11.28 14.54
CA LEU A 55 -15.36 11.21 13.09
C LEU A 55 -14.03 11.85 12.66
N GLU A 56 -13.68 13.00 13.23
CA GLU A 56 -12.42 13.68 12.91
C GLU A 56 -11.21 12.89 13.40
N LYS A 57 -11.32 12.24 14.56
CA LYS A 57 -10.28 11.33 15.08
C LYS A 57 -10.13 10.09 14.21
N ASP A 58 -11.24 9.46 13.81
CA ASP A 58 -11.24 8.27 12.96
C ASP A 58 -10.63 8.56 11.58
N ILE A 59 -10.99 9.70 10.96
CA ILE A 59 -10.37 10.17 9.72
C ILE A 59 -8.87 10.40 9.91
N LEU A 60 -8.46 11.04 11.01
CA LEU A 60 -7.06 11.34 11.28
C LEU A 60 -6.23 10.05 11.47
N VAL A 61 -6.76 9.06 12.19
CA VAL A 61 -6.15 7.73 12.34
C VAL A 61 -6.03 7.01 11.00
N PHE A 62 -7.07 7.07 10.16
CA PHE A 62 -7.04 6.47 8.83
C PHE A 62 -5.98 7.12 7.92
N ILE A 63 -5.89 8.45 7.91
CA ILE A 63 -4.86 9.19 7.15
C ILE A 63 -3.45 8.80 7.65
N ALA A 64 -3.25 8.70 8.97
CA ALA A 64 -1.97 8.31 9.55
C ALA A 64 -1.55 6.88 9.17
N ARG A 65 -2.52 5.98 8.97
CA ARG A 65 -2.26 4.58 8.61
C ARG A 65 -1.66 4.40 7.22
N PHE A 66 -1.95 5.29 6.27
CA PHE A 66 -1.71 5.03 4.84
C PHE A 66 -0.85 6.08 4.11
N ARG A 67 -0.11 6.94 4.82
CA ARG A 67 0.74 8.05 4.30
C ARG A 67 0.02 9.13 3.48
N ASN A 68 -0.73 8.73 2.47
CA ASN A 68 -1.47 9.58 1.56
C ASN A 68 -2.77 8.88 1.14
N VAL A 69 -3.92 9.50 1.43
CA VAL A 69 -5.24 8.93 1.11
C VAL A 69 -6.09 9.91 0.32
N GLN A 70 -6.78 9.42 -0.70
CA GLN A 70 -7.75 10.22 -1.45
C GLN A 70 -9.00 10.48 -0.62
N LYS A 71 -9.71 11.57 -0.93
CA LYS A 71 -11.04 11.83 -0.37
C LYS A 71 -12.01 10.65 -0.53
N LEU A 72 -11.97 9.96 -1.67
CA LEU A 72 -12.81 8.78 -1.93
C LEU A 72 -12.46 7.62 -0.99
N HIS A 73 -11.18 7.40 -0.67
CA HIS A 73 -10.78 6.40 0.32
C HIS A 73 -11.36 6.71 1.69
N ILE A 74 -11.31 7.98 2.12
CA ILE A 74 -11.93 8.40 3.40
C ILE A 74 -13.45 8.13 3.37
N GLN A 75 -14.13 8.45 2.27
CA GLN A 75 -15.57 8.19 2.13
C GLN A 75 -15.92 6.71 2.23
N LYS A 76 -15.13 5.85 1.58
CA LYS A 76 -15.29 4.39 1.66
C LYS A 76 -15.08 3.88 3.09
N GLU A 77 -14.02 4.35 3.78
CA GLU A 77 -13.68 3.89 5.12
C GLU A 77 -14.70 4.33 6.18
N MET A 78 -15.17 5.57 6.11
CA MET A 78 -16.14 6.10 7.09
C MET A 78 -17.56 5.53 6.88
N GLY A 79 -17.80 4.87 5.75
CA GLY A 79 -19.05 4.18 5.43
C GLY A 79 -20.12 5.09 4.82
N SER A 80 -21.05 4.46 4.11
CA SER A 80 -22.11 5.15 3.34
C SER A 80 -23.07 5.99 4.18
N ASN A 81 -23.10 5.78 5.50
CA ASN A 81 -23.97 6.51 6.42
C ASN A 81 -23.42 7.92 6.75
N VAL A 82 -22.15 8.18 6.45
CA VAL A 82 -21.54 9.50 6.65
C VAL A 82 -21.58 10.27 5.33
N SER A 83 -22.34 11.36 5.29
CA SER A 83 -22.49 12.15 4.06
C SER A 83 -21.15 12.78 3.63
N GLY A 84 -20.94 12.89 2.31
CA GLY A 84 -19.74 13.50 1.75
C GLY A 84 -19.48 14.93 2.25
N LYS A 85 -20.54 15.73 2.44
CA LYS A 85 -20.45 17.08 3.02
C LYS A 85 -19.93 17.07 4.47
N ARG A 86 -20.28 16.05 5.26
CA ARG A 86 -19.80 15.93 6.64
C ARG A 86 -18.32 15.57 6.67
N ILE A 87 -17.88 14.69 5.76
CA ILE A 87 -16.46 14.34 5.59
C ILE A 87 -15.66 15.57 5.15
N GLU A 88 -16.15 16.33 4.17
CA GLU A 88 -15.49 17.57 3.72
C GLU A 88 -15.27 18.56 4.88
N LYS A 89 -16.29 18.78 5.72
CA LYS A 89 -16.18 19.65 6.89
C LYS A 89 -15.17 19.12 7.91
N ALA A 90 -15.19 17.82 8.19
CA ALA A 90 -14.25 17.18 9.12
C ALA A 90 -12.80 17.34 8.63
N VAL A 91 -12.55 17.00 7.36
CA VAL A 91 -11.23 17.15 6.72
C VAL A 91 -10.79 18.61 6.70
N GLN A 92 -11.67 19.55 6.32
CA GLN A 92 -11.36 20.98 6.33
C GLN A 92 -10.94 21.46 7.72
N LYS A 93 -11.61 21.01 8.78
CA LYS A 93 -11.24 21.34 10.15
C LYS A 93 -9.87 20.75 10.53
N LEU A 94 -9.59 19.50 10.18
CA LEU A 94 -8.29 18.88 10.40
C LEU A 94 -7.17 19.67 9.69
N CYS A 95 -7.40 20.16 8.46
CA CYS A 95 -6.47 21.04 7.75
C CYS A 95 -6.29 22.39 8.47
N GLN A 96 -7.39 23.02 8.91
CA GLN A 96 -7.35 24.30 9.63
C GLN A 96 -6.65 24.22 10.98
N TYR A 97 -6.59 23.04 11.58
CA TYR A 97 -5.85 22.75 12.80
C TYR A 97 -4.43 22.25 12.52
N PHE A 98 -3.98 22.25 11.26
CA PHE A 98 -2.65 21.81 10.84
C PHE A 98 -2.33 20.36 11.26
N LEU A 99 -3.34 19.50 11.36
CA LEU A 99 -3.19 18.07 11.71
C LEU A 99 -2.97 17.19 10.48
N ILE A 100 -3.38 17.67 9.30
CA ILE A 100 -3.16 17.02 8.02
C ILE A 100 -2.71 18.04 6.97
N GLU A 101 -2.10 17.55 5.91
CA GLU A 101 -1.71 18.34 4.74
C GLU A 101 -2.62 17.97 3.57
N THR A 102 -2.90 18.92 2.69
CA THR A 102 -3.71 18.71 1.49
C THR A 102 -2.83 18.71 0.26
N TRP A 103 -3.11 17.78 -0.63
CA TRP A 103 -2.45 17.61 -1.91
C TRP A 103 -3.50 17.64 -3.01
N GLU A 104 -3.14 18.21 -4.15
CA GLU A 104 -3.97 18.20 -5.35
C GLU A 104 -3.27 17.42 -6.47
N PHE A 105 -4.06 16.70 -7.26
CA PHE A 105 -3.59 15.93 -8.39
C PHE A 105 -4.66 15.90 -9.51
N PRO A 106 -4.28 15.79 -10.78
CA PRO A 106 -5.23 15.69 -11.88
C PRO A 106 -5.96 14.34 -11.85
N ARG A 107 -7.26 14.32 -12.08
CA ARG A 107 -8.00 13.06 -12.22
C ARG A 107 -7.75 12.42 -13.57
N GLN A 108 -7.59 11.10 -13.63
CA GLN A 108 -7.48 10.39 -14.91
C GLN A 108 -8.73 10.55 -15.77
N ASP A 109 -9.93 10.47 -15.17
CA ASP A 109 -11.19 10.56 -15.91
C ASP A 109 -11.56 11.98 -16.33
N LYS A 110 -11.01 12.99 -15.67
CA LYS A 110 -11.24 14.43 -15.90
C LYS A 110 -9.97 15.22 -15.63
N PRO A 111 -9.01 15.27 -16.57
CA PRO A 111 -7.71 15.89 -16.36
C PRO A 111 -7.78 17.37 -15.95
N GLU A 112 -8.83 18.07 -16.37
CA GLU A 112 -9.10 19.48 -16.03
C GLU A 112 -9.64 19.70 -14.61
N VAL A 113 -9.95 18.61 -13.88
CA VAL A 113 -10.46 18.67 -12.51
C VAL A 113 -9.44 18.08 -11.54
N SER A 114 -8.94 18.90 -10.62
CA SER A 114 -8.09 18.44 -9.52
C SER A 114 -8.92 17.67 -8.49
N ALA A 115 -8.41 16.50 -8.07
CA ALA A 115 -8.84 15.78 -6.89
C ALA A 115 -7.93 16.10 -5.70
N ALA A 116 -8.38 15.73 -4.50
CA ALA A 116 -7.66 15.99 -3.26
C ALA A 116 -7.22 14.68 -2.58
N ALA A 117 -5.99 14.69 -2.10
CA ALA A 117 -5.40 13.68 -1.23
C ALA A 117 -4.90 14.33 0.06
N TYR A 118 -4.78 13.52 1.11
CA TYR A 118 -4.45 13.99 2.45
C TYR A 118 -3.35 13.13 3.06
N SER A 119 -2.36 13.79 3.68
CA SER A 119 -1.31 13.15 4.45
C SER A 119 -1.33 13.65 5.90
N ILE A 120 -0.79 12.85 6.81
CA ILE A 120 -0.67 13.22 8.22
C ILE A 120 0.43 14.28 8.39
N SER A 121 0.19 15.32 9.19
CA SER A 121 1.24 16.26 9.59
C SER A 121 1.97 15.76 10.86
N GLN A 122 3.11 16.36 11.20
CA GLN A 122 3.85 16.06 12.42
C GLN A 122 2.99 16.37 13.65
N ASN A 123 2.20 17.45 13.59
CA ASN A 123 1.26 17.82 14.65
C ASN A 123 0.14 16.79 14.76
N GLY A 124 -0.41 16.32 13.64
CA GLY A 124 -1.42 15.25 13.60
C GLY A 124 -0.91 13.97 14.23
N TYR A 125 0.28 13.53 13.82
CA TYR A 125 0.92 12.32 14.36
C TYR A 125 1.19 12.45 15.86
N ARG A 126 1.74 13.59 16.32
CA ARG A 126 1.98 13.85 17.75
C ARG A 126 0.67 13.89 18.56
N LEU A 127 -0.39 14.48 18.01
CA LEU A 127 -1.71 14.49 18.64
C LEU A 127 -2.25 13.07 18.81
N LEU A 128 -2.23 12.25 17.75
CA LEU A 128 -2.70 10.87 17.84
C LEU A 128 -1.93 10.08 18.89
N ARG A 129 -0.60 10.27 18.99
CA ARG A 129 0.21 9.66 20.03
C ARG A 129 -0.13 10.15 21.44
N TYR A 130 -0.33 11.45 21.62
CA TYR A 130 -0.68 12.03 22.91
C TYR A 130 -1.98 11.42 23.46
N PHE A 131 -2.97 11.19 22.59
CA PHE A 131 -4.22 10.52 22.94
C PHE A 131 -4.17 8.98 22.86
N GLN A 132 -3.01 8.39 22.61
CA GLN A 132 -2.83 6.93 22.46
C GLN A 132 -3.77 6.30 21.42
N LEU A 133 -4.07 7.04 20.35
CA LEU A 133 -4.92 6.58 19.26
C LEU A 133 -4.15 5.77 18.21
N ILE A 134 -2.82 5.78 18.28
CA ILE A 134 -1.91 5.02 17.42
C ILE A 134 -0.70 4.54 18.22
N GLU A 135 -0.12 3.42 17.81
CA GLU A 135 1.16 2.94 18.33
C GLU A 135 2.34 3.50 17.51
N GLN A 136 3.48 3.77 18.16
CA GLN A 136 4.62 4.44 17.51
C GLN A 136 5.21 3.64 16.33
N GLN A 137 5.11 2.32 16.37
CA GLN A 137 5.79 1.40 15.44
C GLN A 137 4.93 1.07 14.22
N GLU A 138 3.61 1.24 14.33
CA GLU A 138 2.68 0.77 13.31
C GLU A 138 2.37 1.85 12.28
N TYR A 139 2.61 3.14 12.56
CA TYR A 139 2.11 4.24 11.73
C TYR A 139 3.23 5.09 11.14
N TYR A 140 2.96 5.65 9.96
CA TYR A 140 3.91 6.47 9.24
C TYR A 140 4.10 7.85 9.88
N LYS A 141 5.36 8.31 9.94
CA LYS A 141 5.76 9.65 10.41
C LYS A 141 5.91 10.61 9.24
N GLN A 142 5.63 11.90 9.46
CA GLN A 142 5.77 12.95 8.44
C GLN A 142 7.16 12.99 7.81
N GLU A 143 8.20 12.81 8.61
CA GLU A 143 9.62 12.90 8.21
C GLU A 143 10.00 11.88 7.11
N ASN A 144 9.14 10.91 6.80
CA ASN A 144 9.38 9.90 5.78
C ASN A 144 8.51 10.07 4.52
N LEU A 145 7.64 11.08 4.45
CA LEU A 145 6.45 11.04 3.58
C LEU A 145 6.69 11.40 2.10
N PHE A 146 7.83 11.97 1.67
CA PHE A 146 7.97 12.46 0.28
C PHE A 146 9.41 12.52 -0.28
N GLU A 147 10.40 11.88 0.36
CA GLU A 147 11.81 12.14 0.00
C GLU A 147 12.33 11.37 -1.22
N ASP A 148 11.64 10.33 -1.69
CA ASP A 148 12.27 9.37 -2.63
C ASP A 148 11.75 9.40 -4.08
N ASP A 149 10.44 9.53 -4.32
CA ASP A 149 9.89 9.66 -5.69
C ASP A 149 8.47 10.25 -5.77
N LEU A 150 8.09 10.70 -6.98
CA LEU A 150 6.76 11.24 -7.31
C LEU A 150 5.65 10.18 -7.33
N TYR A 151 5.99 8.89 -7.38
CA TYR A 151 5.06 7.78 -7.57
C TYR A 151 4.57 7.15 -6.26
N GLN A 152 5.20 7.52 -5.15
CA GLN A 152 4.85 7.03 -3.82
C GLN A 152 3.35 7.16 -3.48
N PRO A 153 2.63 8.26 -3.79
CA PRO A 153 1.19 8.36 -3.55
C PRO A 153 0.40 7.26 -4.27
N LEU A 154 0.76 6.93 -5.51
CA LEU A 154 0.07 5.92 -6.32
C LEU A 154 0.23 4.52 -5.71
N ARG A 155 1.43 4.19 -5.22
CA ARG A 155 1.68 2.94 -4.48
C ARG A 155 0.78 2.85 -3.24
N PHE A 156 0.68 3.92 -2.46
CA PHE A 156 -0.19 3.94 -1.28
C PHE A 156 -1.67 3.88 -1.61
N TRP A 157 -2.10 4.50 -2.70
CA TRP A 157 -3.49 4.39 -3.13
C TRP A 157 -3.87 2.96 -3.47
N LYS A 158 -3.01 2.24 -4.20
CA LYS A 158 -3.18 0.80 -4.48
C LYS A 158 -3.25 -0.03 -3.19
N ILE A 159 -2.39 0.26 -2.21
CA ILE A 159 -2.41 -0.41 -0.89
C ILE A 159 -3.73 -0.14 -0.16
N VAL A 160 -4.19 1.11 -0.14
CA VAL A 160 -5.44 1.51 0.52
C VAL A 160 -6.62 0.80 -0.14
N ASP A 161 -6.71 0.79 -1.47
CA ASP A 161 -7.78 0.10 -2.17
C ASP A 161 -7.75 -1.40 -1.89
N THR A 162 -6.57 -2.02 -1.92
CA THR A 162 -6.41 -3.43 -1.55
C THR A 162 -6.88 -3.70 -0.13
N TYR A 163 -6.45 -2.89 0.85
CA TYR A 163 -6.93 -2.96 2.22
C TYR A 163 -8.45 -2.84 2.31
N GLN A 164 -9.06 -1.86 1.63
CA GLN A 164 -10.50 -1.61 1.72
C GLN A 164 -11.30 -2.76 1.12
N ILE A 165 -10.81 -3.40 0.06
CA ILE A 165 -11.45 -4.55 -0.57
C ILE A 165 -11.30 -5.79 0.33
N PHE A 166 -10.07 -6.08 0.77
CA PHE A 166 -9.77 -7.25 1.61
C PHE A 166 -10.47 -7.21 2.98
N LYS A 167 -10.60 -6.01 3.56
CA LYS A 167 -11.31 -5.76 4.83
C LYS A 167 -12.79 -6.14 4.80
N LEU A 168 -13.41 -6.25 3.61
CA LEU A 168 -14.81 -6.68 3.50
C LEU A 168 -15.00 -8.17 3.84
N SER A 169 -13.93 -8.96 3.87
CA SER A 169 -14.01 -10.36 4.25
C SER A 169 -14.35 -10.54 5.73
N ALA A 170 -15.19 -11.53 6.04
CA ALA A 170 -15.52 -11.91 7.41
C ALA A 170 -14.31 -12.46 8.21
N HIS A 171 -13.24 -12.84 7.52
CA HIS A 171 -12.01 -13.36 8.13
C HIS A 171 -10.95 -12.27 8.37
N TYR A 172 -11.20 -11.03 7.96
CA TYR A 172 -10.25 -9.95 8.16
C TYR A 172 -10.04 -9.68 9.67
N LYS A 173 -8.78 -9.62 10.10
CA LYS A 173 -8.38 -9.39 11.49
C LYS A 173 -7.68 -8.06 11.70
N GLY A 174 -6.81 -7.65 10.79
CA GLY A 174 -5.99 -6.46 11.01
C GLY A 174 -5.10 -6.09 9.82
N PHE A 175 -4.44 -4.94 9.96
CA PHE A 175 -3.51 -4.42 8.97
C PHE A 175 -2.31 -3.78 9.67
N LEU A 176 -1.10 -4.20 9.30
CA LEU A 176 0.14 -3.56 9.70
C LEU A 176 0.66 -2.74 8.52
N PRO A 177 0.88 -1.42 8.67
CA PRO A 177 1.32 -0.57 7.57
C PRO A 177 2.69 -0.88 6.99
N GLN A 178 3.60 -1.45 7.78
CA GLN A 178 4.96 -1.75 7.33
C GLN A 178 5.45 -3.07 7.90
N LYS A 179 6.23 -3.80 7.09
CA LYS A 179 7.00 -4.95 7.55
C LYS A 179 8.41 -4.90 7.01
N MET A 180 9.39 -5.06 7.90
CA MET A 180 10.78 -5.25 7.51
C MET A 180 11.09 -6.74 7.34
N LEU A 181 11.62 -7.10 6.18
CA LEU A 181 12.21 -8.41 5.91
C LEU A 181 13.67 -8.37 6.37
N ALA A 182 14.00 -9.25 7.32
CA ALA A 182 15.32 -9.30 7.90
C ALA A 182 16.35 -9.84 6.89
N PRO A 183 17.59 -9.33 6.92
CA PRO A 183 18.70 -9.91 6.16
C PRO A 183 18.88 -11.40 6.44
N GLN A 184 19.04 -12.21 5.40
CA GLN A 184 19.18 -13.67 5.54
C GLN A 184 20.03 -14.29 4.42
N PRO A 185 20.64 -15.46 4.63
CA PRO A 185 21.40 -16.16 3.59
C PRO A 185 20.52 -16.54 2.40
N TYR A 186 21.07 -16.46 1.19
CA TYR A 186 20.38 -16.86 -0.03
C TYR A 186 21.33 -17.51 -1.04
N THR A 187 20.86 -18.59 -1.67
CA THR A 187 21.64 -19.32 -2.68
C THR A 187 21.20 -18.92 -4.09
N ILE A 188 22.07 -18.23 -4.82
CA ILE A 188 21.84 -17.95 -6.24
C ILE A 188 22.25 -19.17 -7.05
N LYS A 189 21.29 -19.75 -7.76
CA LYS A 189 21.52 -20.80 -8.78
C LYS A 189 21.66 -20.14 -10.15
N GLN A 190 22.84 -20.23 -10.77
CA GLN A 190 23.06 -19.74 -12.14
C GLN A 190 23.22 -20.90 -13.10
N THR A 191 22.43 -20.91 -14.17
CA THR A 191 22.57 -21.89 -15.26
C THR A 191 23.29 -21.21 -16.42
N LYS A 192 24.55 -21.56 -16.67
CA LYS A 192 25.27 -21.16 -17.88
C LYS A 192 25.05 -22.21 -18.96
N LYS A 193 24.47 -21.80 -20.09
CA LYS A 193 24.47 -22.58 -21.32
C LYS A 193 25.74 -22.27 -22.11
N LYS A 194 26.55 -23.28 -22.38
CA LYS A 194 27.66 -23.19 -23.33
C LYS A 194 27.39 -24.17 -24.46
N THR A 195 27.30 -23.67 -25.68
CA THR A 195 27.35 -24.48 -26.89
C THR A 195 28.79 -24.87 -27.16
N ASN A 196 29.07 -26.17 -27.26
CA ASN A 196 30.38 -26.65 -27.67
C ASN A 196 30.57 -26.48 -29.20
N SER A 197 31.78 -26.73 -29.69
CA SER A 197 32.14 -26.62 -31.11
C SER A 197 31.39 -27.61 -32.03
N LEU A 198 30.62 -28.54 -31.46
CA LEU A 198 29.77 -29.51 -32.16
C LEU A 198 28.28 -29.11 -32.15
N GLY A 199 27.93 -27.96 -31.55
CA GLY A 199 26.55 -27.47 -31.45
C GLY A 199 25.75 -28.07 -30.29
N GLU A 200 26.35 -28.87 -29.42
CA GLU A 200 25.66 -29.43 -28.24
C GLU A 200 25.60 -28.40 -27.11
N GLU A 201 24.40 -28.19 -26.55
CA GLU A 201 24.20 -27.35 -25.37
C GLU A 201 24.67 -28.08 -24.10
N LYS A 202 25.77 -27.62 -23.50
CA LYS A 202 26.17 -28.04 -22.15
C LYS A 202 25.62 -27.04 -21.13
N LYS A 203 24.72 -27.51 -20.26
CA LYS A 203 24.24 -26.75 -19.10
C LYS A 203 25.19 -26.98 -17.92
N THR A 204 25.84 -25.91 -17.46
CA THR A 204 26.60 -25.90 -16.21
C THR A 204 25.84 -25.08 -15.17
N GLN A 205 25.50 -25.70 -14.05
CA GLN A 205 24.93 -25.02 -12.89
C GLN A 205 26.05 -24.63 -11.92
N THR A 206 26.04 -23.38 -11.48
CA THR A 206 26.93 -22.88 -10.44
C THR A 206 26.10 -22.22 -9.36
N GLU A 207 26.43 -22.50 -8.10
CA GLU A 207 25.76 -21.93 -6.95
C GLU A 207 26.66 -20.88 -6.28
N ARG A 208 26.07 -19.77 -5.86
CA ARG A 208 26.76 -18.73 -5.09
C ARG A 208 25.91 -18.35 -3.88
N GLN A 209 26.51 -18.41 -2.70
CA GLN A 209 25.91 -17.87 -1.48
C GLN A 209 26.06 -16.35 -1.45
N ILE A 210 24.96 -15.66 -1.16
CA ILE A 210 24.93 -14.24 -0.81
C ILE A 210 24.15 -14.05 0.48
N PHE A 211 24.20 -12.83 1.00
CA PHE A 211 23.34 -12.41 2.10
C PHE A 211 22.40 -11.34 1.58
N LEU A 212 21.09 -11.59 1.69
CA LEU A 212 20.08 -10.62 1.26
C LEU A 212 20.16 -9.40 2.16
N ARG A 213 20.12 -8.21 1.55
CA ARG A 213 19.98 -6.96 2.29
C ARG A 213 18.56 -6.86 2.83
N GLN A 214 18.37 -6.02 3.84
CA GLN A 214 17.05 -5.73 4.38
C GLN A 214 16.11 -5.18 3.29
N ALA A 215 14.84 -5.57 3.34
CA ALA A 215 13.79 -5.07 2.45
C ALA A 215 12.55 -4.65 3.23
N LEU A 216 11.77 -3.71 2.69
CA LEU A 216 10.56 -3.18 3.30
C LEU A 216 9.34 -3.54 2.44
N LEU A 217 8.33 -4.11 3.07
CA LEU A 217 7.00 -4.32 2.50
C LEU A 217 6.04 -3.25 3.03
N GLN A 218 5.17 -2.78 2.14
CA GLN A 218 4.24 -1.68 2.42
C GLN A 218 2.84 -2.26 2.61
N GLY A 219 2.59 -2.77 3.81
CA GLY A 219 1.31 -3.35 4.19
C GLY A 219 1.37 -4.85 4.40
N GLU A 220 0.79 -5.30 5.50
CA GLU A 220 0.53 -6.70 5.81
C GLU A 220 -0.94 -6.80 6.25
N LEU A 221 -1.74 -7.61 5.55
CA LEU A 221 -3.11 -7.90 5.95
C LEU A 221 -3.16 -9.22 6.71
N LEU A 222 -3.82 -9.19 7.85
CA LEU A 222 -4.00 -10.34 8.72
C LEU A 222 -5.41 -10.87 8.59
N PHE A 223 -5.52 -12.17 8.37
CA PHE A 223 -6.78 -12.89 8.27
C PHE A 223 -6.77 -14.07 9.22
N GLU A 224 -7.89 -14.32 9.88
CA GLU A 224 -8.04 -15.42 10.80
C GLU A 224 -9.39 -16.10 10.59
N ASN A 225 -9.34 -17.43 10.51
CA ASN A 225 -10.49 -18.27 10.73
C ASN A 225 -10.21 -19.16 11.96
N PRO A 226 -11.19 -19.91 12.49
CA PRO A 226 -11.01 -20.69 13.71
C PRO A 226 -9.89 -21.74 13.68
N ARG A 227 -9.30 -22.05 12.51
CA ARG A 227 -8.31 -23.10 12.32
C ARG A 227 -6.97 -22.61 11.76
N LEU A 228 -6.96 -21.49 11.04
CA LEU A 228 -5.83 -21.01 10.25
C LEU A 228 -5.74 -19.48 10.31
N GLN A 229 -4.50 -19.00 10.34
CA GLN A 229 -4.16 -17.60 10.15
C GLN A 229 -3.50 -17.45 8.78
N TYR A 230 -3.97 -16.48 8.00
CA TYR A 230 -3.38 -16.12 6.72
C TYR A 230 -2.80 -14.72 6.79
N VAL A 231 -1.68 -14.55 6.10
CA VAL A 231 -0.99 -13.25 6.02
C VAL A 231 -0.81 -12.88 4.56
N PHE A 232 -1.19 -11.67 4.18
CA PHE A 232 -1.01 -11.15 2.84
C PHE A 232 -0.08 -9.92 2.90
N ASP A 233 1.16 -10.11 2.47
CA ASP A 233 2.13 -9.03 2.32
C ASP A 233 1.89 -8.30 1.00
N LEU A 234 1.79 -6.97 1.05
CA LEU A 234 1.40 -6.17 -0.09
C LEU A 234 2.62 -5.56 -0.78
N TYR A 235 2.65 -5.67 -2.12
CA TYR A 235 3.68 -5.06 -2.95
C TYR A 235 3.06 -4.41 -4.20
N PRO A 236 2.84 -3.09 -4.20
CA PRO A 236 2.29 -2.39 -5.36
C PRO A 236 3.34 -2.18 -6.45
N LEU A 237 2.99 -2.54 -7.68
CA LEU A 237 3.80 -2.28 -8.88
C LEU A 237 3.28 -1.04 -9.60
N VAL A 238 4.11 0.01 -9.69
CA VAL A 238 3.77 1.28 -10.37
C VAL A 238 4.81 1.64 -11.43
N THR A 239 6.08 1.44 -11.13
CA THR A 239 7.23 1.87 -11.94
C THR A 239 8.14 0.69 -12.30
N GLU A 240 9.04 0.91 -13.26
CA GLU A 240 10.09 -0.06 -13.59
C GLU A 240 11.05 -0.31 -12.41
N ALA A 241 11.28 0.70 -11.57
CA ALA A 241 12.09 0.56 -10.36
C ALA A 241 11.44 -0.44 -9.38
N ASP A 242 10.11 -0.39 -9.21
CA ASP A 242 9.39 -1.37 -8.38
C ASP A 242 9.56 -2.79 -8.92
N LEU A 243 9.54 -2.92 -10.24
CA LEU A 243 9.75 -4.19 -10.91
C LEU A 243 11.18 -4.68 -10.74
N GLU A 244 12.20 -3.82 -10.74
CA GLU A 244 13.59 -4.19 -10.45
C GLU A 244 13.80 -4.57 -8.98
N GLU A 245 13.22 -3.81 -8.05
CA GLU A 245 13.29 -4.08 -6.61
C GLU A 245 12.55 -5.36 -6.21
N LEU A 246 11.53 -5.77 -6.99
CA LEU A 246 10.79 -7.00 -6.78
C LEU A 246 11.71 -8.23 -6.71
N LEU A 247 12.83 -8.24 -7.42
CA LEU A 247 13.79 -9.35 -7.35
C LEU A 247 14.25 -9.63 -5.92
N LEU A 248 14.55 -8.59 -5.14
CA LEU A 248 14.97 -8.74 -3.75
C LEU A 248 13.84 -9.32 -2.90
N ILE A 249 12.61 -8.86 -3.11
CA ILE A 249 11.42 -9.35 -2.41
C ILE A 249 11.20 -10.82 -2.73
N LEU A 250 11.25 -11.20 -4.01
CA LEU A 250 11.11 -12.59 -4.45
C LEU A 250 12.18 -13.50 -3.84
N GLN A 251 13.43 -13.02 -3.73
CA GLN A 251 14.51 -13.77 -3.06
C GLN A 251 14.28 -13.95 -1.57
N HIS A 252 13.73 -12.95 -0.88
CA HIS A 252 13.29 -13.14 0.51
C HIS A 252 12.14 -14.13 0.60
N TRP A 253 11.23 -14.09 -0.38
CA TRP A 253 10.04 -14.92 -0.40
C TRP A 253 10.35 -16.40 -0.62
N SER A 254 11.32 -16.72 -1.48
CA SER A 254 11.69 -18.11 -1.80
C SER A 254 12.39 -18.87 -0.69
N VAL A 255 12.81 -18.19 0.39
CA VAL A 255 13.35 -18.82 1.59
C VAL A 255 12.40 -18.72 2.79
N LEU A 256 11.21 -18.16 2.58
CA LEU A 256 10.19 -18.02 3.61
C LEU A 256 9.33 -19.29 3.64
N GLU A 257 9.53 -20.14 4.64
CA GLU A 257 8.76 -21.37 4.84
C GLU A 257 7.47 -21.10 5.62
N ASP A 258 6.49 -20.42 5.01
CA ASP A 258 5.14 -20.24 5.58
C ASP A 258 4.05 -20.50 4.52
N PRO A 259 3.35 -21.65 4.58
CA PRO A 259 2.36 -22.04 3.58
C PRO A 259 1.07 -21.20 3.63
N TYR A 260 0.86 -20.37 4.66
CA TYR A 260 -0.33 -19.53 4.81
C TYR A 260 -0.04 -18.04 4.61
N ARG A 261 1.18 -17.73 4.20
CA ARG A 261 1.63 -16.38 3.93
C ARG A 261 1.81 -16.16 2.44
N TYR A 262 1.22 -15.09 1.91
CA TYR A 262 1.14 -14.77 0.50
C TYR A 262 1.76 -13.40 0.20
N LEU A 263 2.53 -13.31 -0.87
CA LEU A 263 3.00 -12.05 -1.43
C LEU A 263 1.99 -11.64 -2.49
N VAL A 264 1.33 -10.50 -2.28
CA VAL A 264 0.32 -9.95 -3.18
C VAL A 264 0.95 -8.83 -4.00
N LEU A 265 1.19 -9.13 -5.28
CA LEU A 265 1.63 -8.17 -6.28
C LEU A 265 0.40 -7.40 -6.79
N ILE A 266 0.31 -6.12 -6.47
CA ILE A 266 -0.85 -5.29 -6.84
C ILE A 266 -0.56 -4.59 -8.17
N VAL A 267 -1.35 -4.89 -9.20
CA VAL A 267 -1.15 -4.41 -10.59
C VAL A 267 -2.39 -3.66 -11.10
N ASP A 268 -2.23 -2.83 -12.13
CA ASP A 268 -3.37 -2.15 -12.80
C ASP A 268 -3.92 -2.92 -14.00
N SER A 269 -3.21 -3.93 -14.47
CA SER A 269 -3.61 -4.64 -15.68
C SER A 269 -2.94 -5.99 -15.80
N TRP A 270 -3.54 -6.82 -16.64
CA TRP A 270 -2.98 -8.12 -17.03
C TRP A 270 -1.60 -7.99 -17.71
N ASP A 271 -1.37 -6.96 -18.52
CA ASP A 271 -0.08 -6.73 -19.18
C ASP A 271 1.08 -6.68 -18.16
N ARG A 272 0.85 -6.11 -16.98
CA ARG A 272 1.86 -6.06 -15.91
C ARG A 272 2.09 -7.42 -15.26
N VAL A 273 1.09 -8.29 -15.21
CA VAL A 273 1.23 -9.68 -14.76
C VAL A 273 2.15 -10.46 -15.71
N GLU A 274 1.92 -10.32 -17.02
CA GLU A 274 2.74 -10.94 -18.05
C GLU A 274 4.18 -10.43 -18.01
N GLU A 275 4.38 -9.13 -17.83
CA GLU A 275 5.71 -8.54 -17.74
C GLU A 275 6.53 -9.06 -16.54
N VAL A 276 5.92 -9.14 -15.35
CA VAL A 276 6.55 -9.75 -14.16
C VAL A 276 6.95 -11.19 -14.47
N SER A 277 6.05 -11.94 -15.08
CA SER A 277 6.23 -13.37 -15.38
C SER A 277 7.25 -13.63 -16.48
N HIS A 278 7.43 -12.69 -17.43
CA HIS A 278 8.49 -12.76 -18.43
C HIS A 278 9.85 -12.34 -17.87
N LYS A 279 9.89 -11.33 -16.99
CA LYS A 279 11.14 -10.83 -16.40
C LYS A 279 11.69 -11.79 -15.35
N TYR A 280 10.81 -12.43 -14.58
CA TYR A 280 11.17 -13.34 -13.51
C TYR A 280 10.60 -14.72 -13.77
N ASP A 281 11.47 -15.73 -13.70
CA ASP A 281 11.04 -17.13 -13.61
C ASP A 281 10.42 -17.37 -12.22
N LEU A 282 9.13 -17.05 -12.07
CA LEU A 282 8.41 -17.13 -10.80
C LEU A 282 8.41 -18.55 -10.22
N SER A 283 8.53 -19.57 -11.07
CA SER A 283 8.67 -20.98 -10.65
C SER A 283 9.92 -21.22 -9.81
N ALA A 284 10.99 -20.46 -10.06
CA ALA A 284 12.25 -20.56 -9.32
C ALA A 284 12.13 -20.06 -7.86
N TYR A 285 11.03 -19.40 -7.51
CA TYR A 285 10.81 -18.87 -6.17
C TYR A 285 9.85 -19.74 -5.34
N GLU A 286 9.22 -20.77 -5.93
CA GLU A 286 8.39 -21.81 -5.28
C GLU A 286 7.49 -21.32 -4.13
N ALA A 287 6.99 -20.09 -4.24
CA ALA A 287 6.37 -19.41 -3.12
C ALA A 287 4.95 -18.96 -3.44
N ASN A 288 4.16 -18.78 -2.38
CA ASN A 288 2.80 -18.30 -2.39
C ASN A 288 2.74 -16.86 -2.93
N ILE A 289 2.71 -16.70 -4.25
CA ILE A 289 2.61 -15.40 -4.94
C ILE A 289 1.23 -15.28 -5.54
N LEU A 290 0.58 -14.15 -5.24
CA LEU A 290 -0.71 -13.76 -5.79
C LEU A 290 -0.56 -12.48 -6.58
N PHE A 291 -1.30 -12.38 -7.67
CA PHE A 291 -1.54 -11.13 -8.38
C PHE A 291 -2.92 -10.62 -7.99
N PHE A 292 -2.99 -9.35 -7.61
CA PHE A 292 -4.24 -8.64 -7.40
C PHE A 292 -4.39 -7.59 -8.50
N ASP A 293 -5.28 -7.89 -9.45
CA ASP A 293 -5.54 -7.01 -10.59
C ASP A 293 -6.64 -6.01 -10.26
N LEU A 294 -6.26 -4.73 -10.18
CA LEU A 294 -7.18 -3.66 -9.86
C LEU A 294 -8.20 -3.38 -10.96
N ASP A 295 -7.90 -3.68 -12.22
CA ASP A 295 -8.86 -3.52 -13.34
C ASP A 295 -10.00 -4.53 -13.21
N SER A 296 -9.67 -5.81 -13.06
CA SER A 296 -10.64 -6.87 -12.74
C SER A 296 -11.45 -6.53 -11.47
N ALA A 297 -10.81 -6.00 -10.43
CA ALA A 297 -11.48 -5.63 -9.18
C ALA A 297 -12.47 -4.45 -9.31
N GLN A 298 -12.45 -3.68 -10.41
CA GLN A 298 -13.49 -2.68 -10.68
C GLN A 298 -14.82 -3.32 -11.07
N HIS A 299 -14.78 -4.52 -11.64
CA HIS A 299 -15.90 -5.16 -12.33
C HIS A 299 -16.39 -6.43 -11.64
N GLU A 300 -15.53 -7.08 -10.87
CA GLU A 300 -15.77 -8.40 -10.29
C GLU A 300 -15.69 -8.39 -8.75
N ASP A 301 -15.95 -9.54 -8.13
CA ASP A 301 -15.73 -9.71 -6.68
C ASP A 301 -14.24 -9.94 -6.34
N LEU A 302 -13.87 -9.71 -5.07
CA LEU A 302 -12.47 -9.80 -4.62
C LEU A 302 -11.79 -11.12 -4.99
N GLN A 303 -12.50 -12.24 -4.91
CA GLN A 303 -11.92 -13.55 -5.19
C GLN A 303 -11.62 -13.74 -6.67
N SER A 304 -12.48 -13.18 -7.54
CA SER A 304 -12.30 -13.26 -8.98
C SER A 304 -11.13 -12.41 -9.48
N SER A 305 -10.76 -11.37 -8.73
CA SER A 305 -9.63 -10.48 -9.06
C SER A 305 -8.27 -10.92 -8.50
N LEU A 306 -8.22 -12.07 -7.82
CA LEU A 306 -6.98 -12.65 -7.28
C LEU A 306 -6.56 -13.89 -8.07
N TYR A 307 -5.33 -13.86 -8.56
CA TYR A 307 -4.75 -14.92 -9.36
C TYR A 307 -3.52 -15.48 -8.68
N GLN A 308 -3.48 -16.79 -8.44
CA GLN A 308 -2.31 -17.48 -7.91
C GLN A 308 -1.44 -17.99 -9.05
N PHE A 309 -0.13 -17.76 -8.95
CA PHE A 309 0.84 -18.38 -9.84
C PHE A 309 0.91 -19.89 -9.59
N ASP A 310 0.70 -20.70 -10.63
CA ASP A 310 0.83 -22.16 -10.58
C ASP A 310 2.24 -22.59 -11.05
N ALA A 311 3.08 -22.95 -10.08
CA ALA A 311 4.44 -23.41 -10.31
C ALA A 311 4.52 -24.78 -11.02
N ASP A 312 3.47 -25.60 -10.97
CA ASP A 312 3.47 -26.96 -11.51
C ASP A 312 3.14 -27.01 -13.01
N SER A 313 2.57 -25.91 -13.53
CA SER A 313 2.31 -25.77 -14.95
C SER A 313 3.59 -25.49 -15.76
N ARG A 314 3.87 -26.34 -16.76
CA ARG A 314 4.99 -26.12 -17.70
C ARG A 314 4.78 -24.93 -18.65
N SER A 315 3.64 -24.26 -18.55
CA SER A 315 3.22 -23.10 -19.34
C SER A 315 2.48 -22.16 -18.40
N TYR A 316 2.79 -20.87 -18.43
CA TYR A 316 2.08 -19.79 -17.71
C TYR A 316 0.63 -20.14 -17.41
N SER A 317 0.36 -20.58 -16.18
CA SER A 317 -1.01 -20.81 -15.74
C SER A 317 -1.21 -20.10 -14.41
N LEU A 318 -2.17 -19.19 -14.45
CA LEU A 318 -2.67 -18.48 -13.29
C LEU A 318 -3.99 -19.12 -12.94
N LEU A 319 -4.14 -19.50 -11.67
CA LEU A 319 -5.36 -20.11 -11.17
C LEU A 319 -6.11 -19.07 -10.34
N PRO A 320 -7.45 -19.00 -10.45
CA PRO A 320 -8.24 -18.19 -9.52
C PRO A 320 -7.92 -18.59 -8.08
N PHE A 321 -7.55 -17.61 -7.26
CA PHE A 321 -7.19 -17.89 -5.88
C PHE A 321 -8.43 -18.24 -5.06
N LYS A 322 -8.35 -19.36 -4.34
CA LYS A 322 -9.36 -19.73 -3.36
C LYS A 322 -8.69 -19.92 -2.00
N LEU A 323 -9.14 -19.14 -1.03
CA LEU A 323 -8.79 -19.39 0.37
C LEU A 323 -9.11 -20.86 0.70
N ARG A 324 -8.17 -21.56 1.33
CA ARG A 324 -8.37 -22.94 1.77
C ARG A 324 -9.35 -22.98 2.94
N ILE A 325 -10.64 -22.96 2.63
CA ILE A 325 -11.70 -23.16 3.63
C ILE A 325 -11.86 -24.68 3.80
N GLN A 326 -11.19 -25.27 4.80
CA GLN A 326 -11.40 -26.67 5.20
C GLN A 326 -11.92 -26.78 6.63
#